data_AF-A0A662KHT8-F1
#
_entry.id   AF-A0A662KHT8-F1
#
_cell.length_a   1.000
_cell.length_b   1.000
_cell.length_c   1.000
_cell.angle_alpha   90.00
_cell.angle_beta   90.00
_cell.angle_gamma   90.00
#
_symmetry.space_group_name_H-M   'P 1'
#
loop_
_entity.id
_entity.type
_entity.pdbx_description
1 polymer ?
#
loop_
_entity_poly.entity_id
_entity_poly.type
_entity_poly.pdbx_seq_one_letter_code
_entity_poly.pdbx_strand_id
1 'polypeptide(L)'
;MRSSEKIIYLKLSPINNPSQKIIVPAQEISSEGTCKFSLKEVYKRSQHGAILDRDAEIKYLSTETNEGIDNSSKGGDSKVWGAVSPVEAGDSVIGTEGWYIEQIMGWLKNDLRNFNRLSCPIKLNPKEATFDDVALHALLRQRLSPSTVEKNLRYARFMETHPVVPVDFRNPNYENFIRHMDYREQVEGATPGALKHEWDAMKMFLRAYGMPIWDYKLPPMPRSRKRLLPYPDIVNRFFSHRYSRDEYENALYQYLFFHSFLIGWRVPSEIVSMTVDDVIIEGRRGYIVITETKKRSSQRTLIPEPAIISSKVHKSFKNWIDHWRPKVENQYSGDALYLQPSGKPFTVNHLRRKLSEHGKKVWKHFQPYDMRHWCAIARLIKTKVESGRFDIFHVQRWLGHEDIKTTESYLRYAEQYYQQLPIDWIAAALRPSLMMAGKSGGKRNREEYIEIQISE
;
A
#
# COMPACT_ATOMS: atom_id res chain seq x y z
N MET A 1 32.94 -25.35 -34.85
CA MET A 1 33.12 -23.98 -35.37
C MET A 1 31.97 -23.12 -34.88
N ARG A 2 32.21 -22.11 -34.04
CA ARG A 2 31.16 -21.16 -33.62
C ARG A 2 30.96 -20.16 -34.75
N SER A 3 29.73 -20.07 -35.26
CA SER A 3 29.30 -19.01 -36.17
C SER A 3 29.60 -17.65 -35.52
N SER A 4 30.44 -16.84 -36.14
CA SER A 4 30.67 -15.46 -35.73
C SER A 4 29.41 -14.65 -36.05
N GLU A 5 28.71 -14.16 -35.02
CA GLU A 5 27.55 -13.29 -35.19
C GLU A 5 27.97 -12.00 -35.89
N LYS A 6 27.38 -11.73 -37.06
CA LYS A 6 27.63 -10.52 -37.84
C LYS A 6 26.62 -9.46 -37.41
N ILE A 7 27.10 -8.40 -36.76
CA ILE A 7 26.29 -7.21 -36.48
C ILE A 7 26.36 -6.32 -37.70
N ILE A 8 25.21 -6.04 -38.33
CA ILE A 8 25.11 -5.11 -39.45
C ILE A 8 24.54 -3.79 -38.94
N TYR A 9 25.00 -2.67 -39.49
CA TYR A 9 24.47 -1.36 -39.16
C TYR A 9 23.58 -0.86 -40.29
N LEU A 10 22.29 -0.69 -40.01
CA LEU A 10 21.35 -0.14 -40.96
C LEU A 10 21.33 1.39 -40.84
N LYS A 11 21.48 2.06 -41.99
CA LYS A 11 21.45 3.51 -42.09
C LYS A 11 20.09 3.94 -42.60
N LEU A 12 19.28 4.50 -41.71
CA LEU A 12 17.93 4.96 -42.01
C LEU A 12 17.94 6.49 -42.14
N SER A 13 17.29 6.99 -43.19
CA SER A 13 17.11 8.43 -43.42
C SER A 13 15.60 8.74 -43.39
N PRO A 14 15.10 9.53 -42.42
CA PRO A 14 13.70 9.91 -42.38
C PRO A 14 13.32 10.76 -43.59
N ILE A 15 12.21 10.46 -44.24
CA ILE A 15 11.76 11.19 -45.45
C ILE A 15 11.50 12.67 -45.14
N ASN A 16 11.03 12.99 -43.93
CA ASN A 16 10.75 14.38 -43.53
C ASN A 16 11.98 15.15 -43.03
N ASN A 17 13.13 14.49 -42.91
CA ASN A 17 14.40 15.12 -42.56
C ASN A 17 15.57 14.26 -43.10
N PRO A 18 15.79 14.26 -44.42
CA PRO A 18 16.75 13.36 -45.07
C PRO A 18 18.22 13.65 -44.67
N SER A 19 18.47 14.82 -44.07
CA SER A 19 19.75 15.18 -43.45
C SER A 19 20.05 14.40 -42.17
N GLN A 20 19.03 13.88 -41.48
CA GLN A 20 19.22 13.10 -40.26
C GLN A 20 19.48 11.64 -40.58
N LYS A 21 20.71 11.17 -40.35
CA LYS A 21 21.07 9.75 -40.54
C LYS A 21 21.01 9.05 -39.19
N ILE A 22 20.16 8.03 -39.08
CA ILE A 22 20.05 7.19 -37.89
C ILE A 22 20.74 5.87 -38.20
N ILE A 23 21.74 5.51 -37.41
CA ILE A 23 22.47 4.24 -37.53
C ILE A 23 21.97 3.30 -36.43
N VAL A 24 21.46 2.14 -36.82
CA VAL A 24 20.91 1.17 -35.87
C VAL A 24 21.61 -0.18 -36.06
N PRO A 25 22.15 -0.80 -34.99
CA PRO A 25 22.67 -2.16 -35.07
C PRO A 25 21.51 -3.14 -35.25
N ALA A 26 21.67 -4.06 -36.20
CA ALA A 26 20.75 -5.16 -36.48
C ALA A 26 21.53 -6.48 -36.50
N GLN A 27 20.90 -7.55 -36.01
CA GLN A 27 21.50 -8.87 -35.95
C GLN A 27 20.93 -9.73 -37.07
N GLU A 28 21.81 -10.26 -37.93
CA GLU A 28 21.41 -11.11 -39.04
C GLU A 28 21.15 -12.54 -38.53
N ILE A 29 19.90 -13.00 -38.64
CA ILE A 29 19.51 -14.34 -38.23
C ILE A 29 19.01 -15.06 -39.49
N SER A 30 19.93 -15.78 -40.16
CA SER A 30 19.74 -16.61 -41.37
C SER A 30 19.90 -15.93 -42.74
N SER A 31 20.27 -16.76 -43.73
CA SER A 31 20.54 -16.43 -45.14
C SER A 31 19.33 -15.94 -45.94
N GLU A 32 18.15 -15.79 -45.31
CA GLU A 32 16.91 -15.33 -45.95
C GLU A 32 16.44 -13.94 -45.46
N GLY A 33 17.26 -13.20 -44.71
CA GLY A 33 17.06 -11.77 -44.51
C GLY A 33 15.83 -11.34 -43.70
N THR A 34 15.34 -12.16 -42.76
CA THR A 34 14.22 -11.79 -41.87
C THR A 34 14.69 -11.32 -40.48
N CYS A 35 14.20 -10.16 -40.02
CA CYS A 35 14.47 -9.59 -38.69
C CYS A 35 13.25 -9.73 -37.75
N LYS A 36 13.44 -10.07 -36.45
CA LYS A 36 12.38 -10.14 -35.42
C LYS A 36 12.36 -8.89 -34.51
N PHE A 37 11.17 -8.48 -34.06
CA PHE A 37 10.97 -7.34 -33.14
C PHE A 37 10.20 -7.74 -31.87
N SER A 38 10.44 -7.03 -30.77
CA SER A 38 9.71 -7.17 -29.50
C SER A 38 8.37 -6.41 -29.51
N LEU A 39 7.37 -6.85 -28.75
CA LEU A 39 6.04 -6.20 -28.61
C LEU A 39 6.14 -4.73 -28.14
N LYS A 40 7.15 -4.41 -27.34
CA LYS A 40 7.48 -3.04 -26.90
C LYS A 40 7.91 -2.14 -28.08
N GLU A 41 8.51 -2.76 -29.08
CA GLU A 41 9.02 -2.13 -30.31
C GLU A 41 7.92 -1.96 -31.36
N VAL A 42 7.01 -2.93 -31.46
CA VAL A 42 5.78 -2.83 -32.26
C VAL A 42 4.90 -1.69 -31.75
N TYR A 43 4.83 -1.48 -30.42
CA TYR A 43 4.07 -0.39 -29.80
C TYR A 43 4.73 0.99 -29.96
N LYS A 44 6.06 1.11 -29.84
CA LYS A 44 6.76 2.36 -30.17
C LYS A 44 6.51 2.79 -31.62
N ARG A 45 6.34 1.83 -32.53
CA ARG A 45 6.08 2.08 -33.96
C ARG A 45 4.63 2.47 -34.27
N SER A 46 3.64 1.99 -33.51
CA SER A 46 2.23 2.39 -33.73
C SER A 46 1.92 3.81 -33.27
N GLN A 47 2.71 4.37 -32.35
CA GLN A 47 2.61 5.75 -31.86
C GLN A 47 3.18 6.80 -32.84
N HIS A 48 3.70 6.40 -34.00
CA HIS A 48 4.07 7.32 -35.11
C HIS A 48 3.23 7.06 -36.38
N GLY A 49 2.07 6.42 -36.24
CA GLY A 49 1.18 6.11 -37.34
C GLY A 49 0.45 7.33 -37.90
N ALA A 50 1.09 8.04 -38.81
CA ALA A 50 0.39 8.64 -39.94
C ALA A 50 1.07 8.15 -41.22
N ILE A 51 0.30 7.37 -42.00
CA ILE A 51 0.57 6.95 -43.37
C ILE A 51 1.61 5.83 -43.52
N LEU A 52 1.14 4.58 -43.36
CA LEU A 52 1.68 3.46 -44.13
C LEU A 52 0.71 3.23 -45.28
N ASP A 53 1.02 3.82 -46.44
CA ASP A 53 0.45 3.38 -47.70
C ASP A 53 1.26 2.17 -48.20
N ARG A 54 0.58 1.29 -48.94
CA ARG A 54 1.15 0.08 -49.54
C ARG A 54 2.15 0.50 -50.61
N ASP A 55 3.29 -0.19 -50.68
CA ASP A 55 4.37 -0.01 -51.66
C ASP A 55 5.50 0.95 -51.24
N ALA A 56 6.48 0.43 -50.48
CA ALA A 56 7.79 1.04 -50.35
C ALA A 56 8.87 0.01 -50.74
N GLU A 57 9.49 0.25 -51.90
CA GLU A 57 10.59 -0.52 -52.47
C GLU A 57 11.88 -0.35 -51.63
N ILE A 58 12.53 -1.46 -51.26
CA ILE A 58 13.83 -1.45 -50.58
C ILE A 58 14.94 -1.38 -51.65
N LYS A 59 15.64 -0.25 -51.76
CA LYS A 59 16.89 -0.16 -52.53
C LYS A 59 18.11 -0.36 -51.61
N TYR A 60 18.89 -1.39 -51.91
CA TYR A 60 20.18 -1.65 -51.28
C TYR A 60 21.25 -0.66 -51.77
N LEU A 61 22.01 -0.07 -50.83
CA LEU A 61 23.29 0.56 -51.12
C LEU A 61 24.37 -0.09 -50.23
N SER A 62 25.52 -0.31 -50.87
CA SER A 62 26.67 -1.15 -50.54
C SER A 62 27.14 -1.25 -49.08
N THR A 63 27.71 -2.41 -48.75
CA THR A 63 28.47 -2.71 -47.53
C THR A 63 29.87 -2.13 -47.57
N GLU A 64 30.25 -1.29 -46.61
CA GLU A 64 31.66 -0.99 -46.30
C GLU A 64 32.08 -1.80 -45.06
N THR A 65 33.13 -2.58 -45.21
CA THR A 65 33.79 -3.36 -44.14
C THR A 65 34.91 -2.54 -43.52
N ASN A 66 34.88 -2.33 -42.20
CA ASN A 66 36.05 -1.86 -41.45
C ASN A 66 36.77 -3.05 -40.82
N GLU A 67 38.02 -3.24 -41.23
CA GLU A 67 38.99 -4.15 -40.62
C GLU A 67 39.68 -3.50 -39.42
N GLY A 68 39.97 -4.32 -38.41
CA GLY A 68 41.02 -4.07 -37.42
C GLY A 68 40.55 -3.52 -36.07
N ILE A 69 40.57 -4.37 -35.04
CA ILE A 69 41.42 -4.23 -33.85
C ILE A 69 41.28 -5.48 -32.97
N ASP A 70 42.39 -5.78 -32.30
CA ASP A 70 42.95 -7.04 -31.86
C ASP A 70 42.28 -7.69 -30.63
N ASN A 71 42.38 -9.03 -30.57
CA ASN A 71 41.96 -9.88 -29.46
C ASN A 71 43.11 -10.08 -28.47
N SER A 72 42.90 -9.75 -27.19
CA SER A 72 43.61 -10.45 -26.12
C SER A 72 42.71 -10.68 -24.92
N SER A 73 42.42 -11.95 -24.68
CA SER A 73 41.66 -12.50 -23.58
C SER A 73 42.57 -12.92 -22.42
N LYS A 74 42.32 -12.38 -21.21
CA LYS A 74 42.51 -12.99 -19.87
C LYS A 74 41.51 -12.23 -18.97
N GLY A 75 40.63 -12.80 -18.17
CA GLY A 75 40.69 -14.04 -17.42
C GLY A 75 40.65 -13.68 -15.94
N GLY A 76 39.45 -13.75 -15.33
CA GLY A 76 39.23 -13.79 -13.88
C GLY A 76 39.42 -12.48 -13.10
N ASP A 77 38.33 -11.90 -12.61
CA ASP A 77 38.27 -11.57 -11.18
C ASP A 77 36.83 -11.54 -10.66
N SER A 78 36.60 -12.48 -9.76
CA SER A 78 35.39 -12.66 -8.97
C SER A 78 35.26 -11.51 -7.98
N LYS A 79 34.33 -10.58 -8.21
CA LYS A 79 33.79 -9.79 -7.10
C LYS A 79 32.77 -10.65 -6.36
N VAL A 80 33.30 -11.30 -5.34
CA VAL A 80 32.62 -11.92 -4.21
C VAL A 80 31.56 -10.95 -3.67
N TRP A 81 30.29 -11.24 -3.93
CA TRP A 81 29.20 -10.65 -3.16
C TRP A 81 29.12 -11.41 -1.85
N GLY A 82 29.60 -10.76 -0.78
CA GLY A 82 29.59 -11.31 0.56
C GLY A 82 28.17 -11.70 0.99
N ALA A 83 28.08 -12.88 1.58
CA ALA A 83 26.89 -13.39 2.23
C ALA A 83 26.39 -12.39 3.28
N VAL A 84 25.15 -11.93 3.15
CA VAL A 84 24.40 -11.30 4.24
C VAL A 84 23.41 -12.34 4.73
N SER A 85 23.70 -12.89 5.90
CA SER A 85 22.78 -13.73 6.69
C SER A 85 21.51 -12.93 7.02
N PRO A 86 20.30 -13.52 6.97
CA PRO A 86 19.06 -12.83 7.28
C PRO A 86 18.80 -12.81 8.79
N VAL A 87 19.72 -12.22 9.56
CA VAL A 87 19.46 -11.75 10.92
C VAL A 87 20.25 -10.44 11.03
N GLU A 88 19.52 -9.33 11.18
CA GLU A 88 20.04 -7.95 11.29
C GLU A 88 20.52 -7.28 9.99
N ALA A 89 19.58 -6.91 9.11
CA ALA A 89 19.78 -5.81 8.17
C ALA A 89 18.55 -4.88 8.17
N GLY A 90 18.63 -3.84 9.00
CA GLY A 90 17.83 -2.63 8.81
C GLY A 90 18.26 -1.90 7.53
N ASP A 91 17.27 -1.30 6.86
CA ASP A 91 17.36 -0.15 5.96
C ASP A 91 18.70 0.08 5.23
N SER A 92 18.85 -0.43 3.99
CA SER A 92 19.71 0.24 2.99
C SER A 92 19.57 -0.17 1.51
N VAL A 93 18.75 -1.16 1.11
CA VAL A 93 18.65 -1.58 -0.32
C VAL A 93 17.27 -1.30 -0.97
N ILE A 94 16.58 -0.22 -0.57
CA ILE A 94 15.22 0.10 -1.05
C ILE A 94 15.20 1.24 -2.11
N GLY A 95 16.35 1.81 -2.45
CA GLY A 95 16.42 3.05 -3.26
C GLY A 95 16.08 2.92 -4.75
N THR A 96 16.39 1.78 -5.39
CA THR A 96 16.37 1.68 -6.87
C THR A 96 15.12 0.97 -7.43
N GLU A 97 14.52 0.03 -6.70
CA GLU A 97 13.33 -0.69 -7.16
C GLU A 97 12.04 0.14 -7.07
N GLY A 98 11.93 1.04 -6.10
CA GLY A 98 10.74 1.87 -5.89
C GLY A 98 10.46 2.82 -7.06
N TRP A 99 11.51 3.39 -7.64
CA TRP A 99 11.40 4.32 -8.77
C TRP A 99 10.96 3.61 -10.06
N TYR A 100 11.49 2.42 -10.34
CA TYR A 100 11.10 1.64 -11.51
C TYR A 100 9.64 1.14 -11.40
N ILE A 101 9.19 0.79 -10.21
CA ILE A 101 7.80 0.35 -9.95
C ILE A 101 6.82 1.52 -10.01
N GLU A 102 7.16 2.71 -9.49
CA GLU A 102 6.33 3.90 -9.64
C GLU A 102 6.21 4.36 -11.10
N GLN A 103 7.29 4.24 -11.89
CA GLN A 103 7.23 4.51 -13.33
C GLN A 103 6.38 3.49 -14.08
N ILE A 104 6.57 2.18 -13.84
CA ILE A 104 5.75 1.12 -14.44
C ILE A 104 4.28 1.32 -14.06
N MET A 105 3.98 1.60 -12.79
CA MET A 105 2.61 1.77 -12.32
C MET A 105 1.98 3.10 -12.71
N GLY A 106 2.77 4.17 -12.83
CA GLY A 106 2.34 5.45 -13.38
C GLY A 106 1.99 5.32 -14.86
N TRP A 107 2.84 4.63 -15.62
CA TRP A 107 2.61 4.28 -17.02
C TRP A 107 1.37 3.39 -17.19
N LEU A 108 1.28 2.28 -16.45
CA LEU A 108 0.14 1.36 -16.50
C LEU A 108 -1.18 2.06 -16.10
N LYS A 109 -1.21 2.91 -15.07
CA LYS A 109 -2.45 3.61 -14.68
C LYS A 109 -3.00 4.54 -15.76
N ASN A 110 -2.13 5.22 -16.51
CA ASN A 110 -2.54 6.12 -17.58
C ASN A 110 -2.93 5.32 -18.84
N ASP A 111 -2.20 4.27 -19.18
CA ASP A 111 -2.42 3.51 -20.42
C ASP A 111 -3.55 2.47 -20.31
N LEU A 112 -3.86 1.95 -19.12
CA LEU A 112 -4.98 1.01 -18.90
C LEU A 112 -6.34 1.59 -19.31
N ARG A 113 -6.51 2.92 -19.34
CA ARG A 113 -7.75 3.56 -19.82
C ARG A 113 -7.92 3.45 -21.33
N ASN A 114 -6.82 3.37 -22.07
CA ASN A 114 -6.78 3.33 -23.52
C ASN A 114 -6.54 1.92 -24.08
N PHE A 115 -6.22 0.95 -23.21
CA PHE A 115 -5.88 -0.41 -23.62
C PHE A 115 -7.14 -1.24 -23.90
N ASN A 116 -7.26 -1.72 -25.14
CA ASN A 116 -8.36 -2.61 -25.52
C ASN A 116 -8.18 -3.98 -24.86
N ARG A 117 -9.10 -4.39 -23.98
CA ARG A 117 -9.06 -5.71 -23.33
C ARG A 117 -9.10 -6.87 -24.32
N LEU A 118 -9.67 -6.65 -25.51
CA LEU A 118 -9.77 -7.67 -26.56
C LEU A 118 -8.39 -8.01 -27.15
N SER A 119 -7.42 -7.11 -27.08
CA SER A 119 -6.05 -7.38 -27.57
C SER A 119 -5.16 -8.08 -26.56
N CYS A 120 -5.55 -8.15 -25.27
CA CYS A 120 -4.83 -8.91 -24.26
C CYS A 120 -5.10 -10.42 -24.46
N PRO A 121 -4.08 -11.27 -24.65
CA PRO A 121 -4.26 -12.71 -24.77
C PRO A 121 -5.05 -13.31 -23.59
N ILE A 122 -5.80 -14.38 -23.86
CA ILE A 122 -6.54 -15.11 -22.80
C ILE A 122 -5.58 -15.91 -21.91
N LYS A 123 -4.49 -16.41 -22.51
CA LYS A 123 -3.41 -17.13 -21.84
C LYS A 123 -2.08 -16.61 -22.36
N LEU A 124 -1.09 -16.55 -21.48
CA LEU A 124 0.27 -16.21 -21.82
C LEU A 124 1.12 -17.49 -21.93
N ASN A 125 2.09 -17.49 -22.84
CA ASN A 125 3.09 -18.56 -22.93
C ASN A 125 4.16 -18.33 -21.87
N PRO A 126 4.33 -19.22 -20.87
CA PRO A 126 5.28 -18.99 -19.77
C PRO A 126 6.73 -18.83 -20.24
N LYS A 127 7.12 -19.47 -21.36
CA LYS A 127 8.49 -19.36 -21.89
C LYS A 127 8.80 -17.97 -22.44
N GLU A 128 7.80 -17.28 -22.97
CA GLU A 128 7.97 -15.99 -23.67
C GLU A 128 7.54 -14.80 -22.81
N ALA A 129 6.50 -14.98 -21.99
CA ALA A 129 5.89 -13.93 -21.21
C ALA A 129 6.84 -13.29 -20.20
N THR A 130 6.88 -11.97 -20.20
CA THR A 130 7.58 -11.16 -19.19
C THR A 130 6.70 -10.95 -17.96
N PHE A 131 7.29 -10.45 -16.87
CA PHE A 131 6.53 -10.09 -15.67
C PHE A 131 5.55 -8.93 -15.95
N ASP A 132 5.89 -8.06 -16.89
CA ASP A 132 5.03 -6.96 -17.32
C ASP A 132 3.79 -7.49 -18.08
N ASP A 133 3.97 -8.51 -18.92
CA ASP A 133 2.84 -9.20 -19.60
C ASP A 133 1.90 -9.83 -18.57
N VAL A 134 2.46 -10.50 -17.56
CA VAL A 134 1.69 -11.10 -16.46
C VAL A 134 0.96 -10.03 -15.65
N ALA A 135 1.59 -8.88 -15.37
CA ALA A 135 0.96 -7.77 -14.69
C ALA A 135 -0.21 -7.19 -15.49
N LEU A 136 -0.01 -6.95 -16.79
CA LEU A 136 -1.05 -6.46 -17.68
C LEU A 136 -2.22 -7.45 -17.73
N HIS A 137 -1.93 -8.74 -17.86
CA HIS A 137 -2.94 -9.79 -17.80
C HIS A 137 -3.66 -9.82 -16.44
N ALA A 138 -2.96 -9.70 -15.33
CA ALA A 138 -3.54 -9.68 -13.99
C ALA A 138 -4.50 -8.49 -13.78
N LEU A 139 -4.16 -7.32 -14.33
CA LEU A 139 -5.00 -6.13 -14.28
C LEU A 139 -6.24 -6.25 -15.18
N LEU A 140 -6.05 -6.66 -16.43
CA LEU A 140 -7.11 -6.66 -17.44
C LEU A 140 -8.03 -7.88 -17.38
N ARG A 141 -7.44 -9.08 -17.21
CA ARG A 141 -8.17 -10.36 -17.25
C ARG A 141 -8.54 -10.86 -15.86
N GLN A 142 -7.61 -10.81 -14.91
CA GLN A 142 -7.88 -11.26 -13.52
C GLN A 142 -8.56 -10.18 -12.66
N ARG A 143 -8.64 -8.93 -13.15
CA ARG A 143 -9.24 -7.77 -12.47
C ARG A 143 -8.66 -7.52 -11.08
N LEU A 144 -7.37 -7.80 -10.89
CA LEU A 144 -6.68 -7.51 -9.65
C LEU A 144 -6.43 -6.00 -9.52
N SER A 145 -6.38 -5.51 -8.28
CA SER A 145 -6.03 -4.10 -8.06
C SER A 145 -4.57 -3.84 -8.39
N PRO A 146 -4.17 -2.63 -8.82
CA PRO A 146 -2.76 -2.29 -9.05
C PRO A 146 -1.87 -2.62 -7.85
N SER A 147 -2.32 -2.28 -6.63
CA SER A 147 -1.56 -2.58 -5.41
C SER A 147 -1.37 -4.09 -5.15
N THR A 148 -2.33 -4.92 -5.59
CA THR A 148 -2.23 -6.37 -5.48
C THR A 148 -1.22 -6.92 -6.48
N VAL A 149 -1.26 -6.44 -7.72
CA VAL A 149 -0.33 -6.85 -8.77
C VAL A 149 1.10 -6.43 -8.41
N GLU A 150 1.29 -5.19 -7.96
CA GLU A 150 2.59 -4.70 -7.48
C GLU A 150 3.18 -5.60 -6.41
N LYS A 151 2.36 -5.92 -5.40
CA LYS A 151 2.76 -6.78 -4.30
C LYS A 151 3.13 -8.16 -4.81
N ASN A 152 2.29 -8.77 -5.63
CA ASN A 152 2.54 -10.11 -6.15
C ASN A 152 3.80 -10.17 -7.02
N LEU A 153 4.05 -9.15 -7.86
CA LEU A 153 5.29 -9.07 -8.64
C LEU A 153 6.53 -8.96 -7.74
N ARG A 154 6.45 -8.22 -6.64
CA ARG A 154 7.56 -8.13 -5.68
C ARG A 154 7.91 -9.49 -5.08
N TYR A 155 6.89 -10.26 -4.67
CA TYR A 155 7.10 -11.62 -4.19
C TYR A 155 7.55 -12.57 -5.31
N ALA A 156 7.07 -12.40 -6.54
CA ALA A 156 7.53 -13.17 -7.69
C ALA A 156 9.03 -12.95 -7.97
N ARG A 157 9.49 -11.69 -7.96
CA ARG A 157 10.92 -11.38 -8.13
C ARG A 157 11.75 -11.95 -6.99
N PHE A 158 11.29 -11.78 -5.76
CA PHE A 158 11.94 -12.38 -4.59
C PHE A 158 12.09 -13.91 -4.73
N MET A 159 11.03 -14.60 -5.17
CA MET A 159 11.06 -16.05 -5.40
C MET A 159 12.00 -16.43 -6.55
N GLU A 160 11.98 -15.67 -7.66
CA GLU A 160 12.82 -15.92 -8.84
C GLU A 160 14.31 -15.74 -8.52
N THR A 161 14.66 -14.73 -7.72
CA THR A 161 16.05 -14.41 -7.35
C THR A 161 16.48 -15.01 -6.02
N HIS A 162 15.72 -15.95 -5.46
CA HIS A 162 16.04 -16.53 -4.16
C HIS A 162 17.38 -17.28 -4.23
N PRO A 163 18.33 -17.05 -3.29
CA PRO A 163 19.71 -17.54 -3.43
C PRO A 163 19.85 -19.06 -3.40
N VAL A 164 19.02 -19.75 -2.61
CA VAL A 164 19.13 -21.22 -2.40
C VAL A 164 18.14 -22.00 -3.25
N VAL A 165 16.86 -21.59 -3.24
CA VAL A 165 15.76 -22.28 -3.91
C VAL A 165 14.99 -21.34 -4.85
N PRO A 166 15.61 -20.88 -5.96
CA PRO A 166 14.92 -20.01 -6.90
C PRO A 166 13.73 -20.70 -7.57
N VAL A 167 12.66 -19.93 -7.80
CA VAL A 167 11.46 -20.41 -8.49
C VAL A 167 11.51 -20.02 -9.96
N ASP A 168 11.40 -21.01 -10.85
CA ASP A 168 11.38 -20.77 -12.29
C ASP A 168 9.95 -20.45 -12.78
N PHE A 169 9.69 -19.17 -13.07
CA PHE A 169 8.40 -18.71 -13.61
C PHE A 169 8.26 -18.91 -15.13
N ARG A 170 9.35 -19.24 -15.84
CA ARG A 170 9.35 -19.56 -17.28
C ARG A 170 9.03 -21.03 -17.53
N ASN A 171 9.35 -21.88 -16.57
CA ASN A 171 8.95 -23.28 -16.54
C ASN A 171 8.33 -23.65 -15.18
N PRO A 172 7.11 -23.18 -14.87
CA PRO A 172 6.48 -23.40 -13.57
C PRO A 172 6.34 -24.89 -13.26
N ASN A 173 7.04 -25.35 -12.22
CA ASN A 173 7.01 -26.72 -11.74
C ASN A 173 6.56 -26.73 -10.27
N TYR A 174 5.55 -27.56 -9.97
CA TYR A 174 5.03 -27.71 -8.62
C TYR A 174 6.11 -28.14 -7.62
N GLU A 175 6.98 -29.09 -7.99
CA GLU A 175 8.02 -29.60 -7.10
C GLU A 175 9.06 -28.52 -6.75
N ASN A 176 9.47 -27.72 -7.73
CA ASN A 176 10.38 -26.59 -7.50
C ASN A 176 9.74 -25.55 -6.56
N PHE A 177 8.46 -25.23 -6.76
CA PHE A 177 7.74 -24.32 -5.88
C PHE A 177 7.60 -24.86 -4.46
N ILE A 178 7.24 -26.13 -4.27
CA ILE A 178 7.12 -26.72 -2.94
C ILE A 178 8.46 -26.72 -2.21
N ARG A 179 9.57 -27.07 -2.89
CA ARG A 179 10.91 -26.97 -2.30
C ARG A 179 11.24 -25.55 -1.84
N HIS A 180 10.83 -24.53 -2.60
CA HIS A 180 10.95 -23.15 -2.17
C HIS A 180 10.16 -22.88 -0.89
N MET A 181 8.88 -23.26 -0.87
CA MET A 181 8.00 -23.04 0.27
C MET A 181 8.46 -23.77 1.53
N ASP A 182 8.89 -25.02 1.41
CA ASP A 182 9.37 -25.85 2.53
C ASP A 182 10.68 -25.30 3.10
N TYR A 183 11.61 -24.86 2.24
CA TYR A 183 12.85 -24.23 2.68
C TYR A 183 12.57 -22.93 3.43
N ARG A 184 11.68 -22.09 2.89
CA ARG A 184 11.25 -20.84 3.53
C ARG A 184 10.63 -21.11 4.90
N GLU A 185 9.79 -22.13 5.01
CA GLU A 185 9.15 -22.49 6.28
C GLU A 185 10.14 -23.07 7.30
N GLN A 186 10.90 -24.09 6.92
CA GLN A 186 11.69 -24.90 7.86
C GLN A 186 13.07 -24.31 8.17
N VAL A 187 13.72 -23.69 7.18
CA VAL A 187 15.09 -23.19 7.32
C VAL A 187 15.10 -21.71 7.66
N GLU A 188 14.29 -20.90 6.97
CA GLU A 188 14.25 -19.46 7.17
C GLU A 188 13.19 -19.01 8.20
N GLY A 189 12.34 -19.92 8.67
CA GLY A 189 11.29 -19.60 9.64
C GLY A 189 10.26 -18.59 9.11
N ALA A 190 10.00 -18.59 7.81
CA ALA A 190 9.08 -17.66 7.17
C ALA A 190 7.67 -17.79 7.77
N THR A 191 7.09 -16.66 8.16
CA THR A 191 5.74 -16.68 8.75
C THR A 191 4.69 -17.19 7.75
N PRO A 192 3.59 -17.82 8.22
CA PRO A 192 2.49 -18.24 7.34
C PRO A 192 1.92 -17.12 6.46
N GLY A 193 2.02 -15.86 6.92
CA GLY A 193 1.61 -14.69 6.15
C GLY A 193 2.53 -14.40 4.95
N ALA A 194 3.84 -14.57 5.11
CA ALA A 194 4.81 -14.41 4.03
C ALA A 194 4.61 -15.50 2.96
N LEU A 195 4.52 -16.76 3.39
CA LEU A 195 4.23 -17.91 2.53
C LEU A 195 2.91 -17.74 1.78
N LYS A 196 1.88 -17.21 2.45
CA LYS A 196 0.61 -16.87 1.78
C LYS A 196 0.81 -15.87 0.63
N HIS A 197 1.68 -14.88 0.78
CA HIS A 197 1.91 -13.88 -0.27
C HIS A 197 2.70 -14.42 -1.45
N GLU A 198 3.68 -15.28 -1.20
CA GLU A 198 4.39 -16.05 -2.23
C GLU A 198 3.41 -16.96 -2.99
N TRP A 199 2.52 -17.64 -2.27
CA TRP A 199 1.47 -18.45 -2.88
C TRP A 199 0.45 -17.63 -3.69
N ASP A 200 0.03 -16.46 -3.19
CA ASP A 200 -0.84 -15.55 -3.92
C ASP A 200 -0.19 -15.01 -5.21
N ALA A 201 1.13 -14.79 -5.19
CA ALA A 201 1.91 -14.44 -6.38
C ALA A 201 1.94 -15.60 -7.37
N MET A 202 2.27 -16.82 -6.95
CA MET A 202 2.29 -17.98 -7.84
C MET A 202 0.92 -18.23 -8.50
N LYS A 203 -0.19 -18.15 -7.73
CA LYS A 203 -1.55 -18.26 -8.30
C LYS A 203 -1.85 -17.23 -9.38
N MET A 204 -1.31 -16.02 -9.27
CA MET A 204 -1.47 -14.98 -10.29
C MET A 204 -0.80 -15.42 -11.61
N PHE A 205 0.40 -16.00 -11.54
CA PHE A 205 1.13 -16.52 -12.70
C PHE A 205 0.44 -17.75 -13.30
N LEU A 206 0.07 -18.75 -12.49
CA LEU A 206 -0.63 -19.95 -12.96
C LEU A 206 -1.92 -19.60 -13.72
N ARG A 207 -2.70 -18.65 -13.21
CA ARG A 207 -3.90 -18.13 -13.89
C ARG A 207 -3.57 -17.43 -15.20
N ALA A 208 -2.48 -16.67 -15.26
CA ALA A 208 -2.05 -15.99 -16.48
C ALA A 208 -1.61 -16.97 -17.57
N TYR A 209 -1.00 -18.08 -17.18
CA TYR A 209 -0.59 -19.16 -18.08
C TYR A 209 -1.72 -20.15 -18.42
N GLY A 210 -2.89 -20.00 -17.78
CA GLY A 210 -4.01 -20.92 -17.95
C GLY A 210 -3.71 -22.34 -17.43
N MET A 211 -2.82 -22.45 -16.44
CA MET A 211 -2.48 -23.67 -15.74
C MET A 211 -3.43 -23.90 -14.56
N PRO A 212 -3.69 -25.16 -14.16
CA PRO A 212 -4.45 -25.45 -12.95
C PRO A 212 -3.73 -24.87 -11.73
N ILE A 213 -4.52 -24.37 -10.76
CA ILE A 213 -3.98 -23.95 -9.47
C ILE A 213 -3.54 -25.22 -8.73
N TRP A 214 -2.28 -25.24 -8.29
CA TRP A 214 -1.76 -26.37 -7.54
C TRP A 214 -2.44 -26.54 -6.18
N ASP A 215 -2.58 -27.80 -5.74
CA ASP A 215 -3.16 -28.14 -4.44
C ASP A 215 -2.13 -28.02 -3.32
N TYR A 216 -1.71 -26.78 -3.04
CA TYR A 216 -0.79 -26.47 -1.95
C TYR A 216 -1.56 -25.97 -0.71
N LYS A 217 -1.27 -26.59 0.43
CA LYS A 217 -1.85 -26.22 1.73
C LYS A 217 -0.85 -25.40 2.53
N LEU A 218 -1.24 -24.15 2.81
CA LEU A 218 -0.45 -23.25 3.67
C LEU A 218 -0.37 -23.76 5.12
N PRO A 219 0.72 -23.45 5.83
CA PRO A 219 0.81 -23.74 7.25
C PRO A 219 -0.27 -23.00 8.06
N PRO A 220 -0.69 -23.56 9.20
CA PRO A 220 -1.77 -22.99 9.99
C PRO A 220 -1.39 -21.60 10.51
N MET A 221 -2.26 -20.62 10.30
CA MET A 221 -2.08 -19.30 10.88
C MET A 221 -2.38 -19.32 12.39
N PRO A 222 -1.55 -18.69 13.24
CA PRO A 222 -1.88 -18.52 14.65
C PRO A 222 -3.17 -17.71 14.79
N ARG A 223 -4.12 -18.22 15.57
CA ARG A 223 -5.48 -17.66 15.67
C ARG A 223 -5.56 -16.38 16.51
N SER A 224 -4.64 -16.18 17.46
CA SER A 224 -4.68 -15.04 18.38
C SER A 224 -3.55 -14.05 18.12
N ARG A 225 -3.93 -12.79 17.93
CA ARG A 225 -3.01 -11.66 18.10
C ARG A 225 -3.39 -10.99 19.41
N LYS A 226 -2.43 -10.80 20.32
CA LYS A 226 -2.63 -9.97 21.51
C LYS A 226 -3.01 -8.56 21.02
N ARG A 227 -4.24 -8.13 21.32
CA ARG A 227 -4.71 -6.77 21.04
C ARG A 227 -4.93 -6.08 22.37
N LEU A 228 -3.93 -5.31 22.78
CA LEU A 228 -4.07 -4.35 23.86
C LEU A 228 -4.54 -3.04 23.23
N LEU A 229 -5.47 -2.34 23.87
CA LEU A 229 -5.90 -1.00 23.51
C LEU A 229 -5.87 -0.10 24.76
N PRO A 230 -5.65 1.21 24.57
CA PRO A 230 -5.61 2.16 25.66
C PRO A 230 -7.01 2.41 26.25
N TYR A 231 -7.09 2.62 27.57
CA TYR A 231 -8.30 3.11 28.23
C TYR A 231 -8.59 4.59 27.86
N PRO A 232 -9.83 5.07 28.11
CA PRO A 232 -10.23 6.42 27.74
C PRO A 232 -9.35 7.56 28.28
N ASP A 233 -8.76 7.41 29.47
CA ASP A 233 -7.84 8.39 30.06
C ASP A 233 -6.56 8.54 29.23
N ILE A 234 -6.00 7.41 28.76
CA ILE A 234 -4.83 7.40 27.88
C ILE A 234 -5.21 8.02 26.53
N VAL A 235 -6.39 7.69 25.98
CA VAL A 235 -6.89 8.29 24.73
C VAL A 235 -7.08 9.80 24.87
N ASN A 236 -7.57 10.29 26.01
CA ASN A 236 -7.65 11.73 26.28
C ASN A 236 -6.26 12.40 26.23
N ARG A 237 -5.19 11.72 26.69
CA ARG A 237 -3.82 12.23 26.55
C ARG A 237 -3.41 12.38 25.08
N PHE A 238 -3.88 11.54 24.16
CA PHE A 238 -3.63 11.77 22.72
C PHE A 238 -4.22 13.09 22.21
N PHE A 239 -5.33 13.54 22.81
CA PHE A 239 -6.00 14.76 22.38
C PHE A 239 -5.34 16.03 22.91
N SER A 240 -4.46 15.93 23.91
CA SER A 240 -3.92 17.06 24.65
C SER A 240 -2.38 17.08 24.72
N HIS A 241 -1.72 15.98 24.39
CA HIS A 241 -0.27 15.87 24.42
C HIS A 241 0.41 16.88 23.48
N ARG A 242 1.57 17.38 23.90
CA ARG A 242 2.38 18.30 23.09
C ARG A 242 3.30 17.53 22.14
N TYR A 243 2.92 17.42 20.88
CA TYR A 243 3.64 16.64 19.86
C TYR A 243 4.80 17.38 19.21
N SER A 244 4.70 18.71 19.11
CA SER A 244 5.69 19.60 18.50
C SER A 244 5.80 20.91 19.29
N ARG A 245 6.89 21.65 19.04
CA ARG A 245 7.05 23.03 19.51
C ARG A 245 6.28 24.01 18.63
N ASP A 246 6.18 23.71 17.34
CA ASP A 246 5.37 24.46 16.40
C ASP A 246 3.88 24.31 16.73
N GLU A 247 3.17 25.44 16.80
CA GLU A 247 1.78 25.46 17.24
C GLU A 247 0.85 24.74 16.26
N TYR A 248 1.09 24.93 14.95
CA TYR A 248 0.29 24.31 13.90
C TYR A 248 0.49 22.80 13.88
N GLU A 249 1.74 22.34 13.83
CA GLU A 249 2.07 20.91 13.82
C GLU A 249 1.57 20.22 15.09
N ASN A 250 1.68 20.90 16.24
CA ASN A 250 1.13 20.38 17.48
C ASN A 250 -0.41 20.20 17.41
N ALA A 251 -1.13 21.22 16.94
CA ALA A 251 -2.57 21.14 16.75
C ALA A 251 -2.93 20.04 15.73
N LEU A 252 -2.26 19.99 14.58
CA LEU A 252 -2.47 19.01 13.53
C LEU A 252 -2.52 17.58 14.07
N TYR A 253 -1.52 17.16 14.85
CA TYR A 253 -1.52 15.80 15.39
C TYR A 253 -2.58 15.58 16.46
N GLN A 254 -2.83 16.56 17.33
CA GLN A 254 -3.92 16.43 18.30
C GLN A 254 -5.29 16.28 17.61
N TYR A 255 -5.55 17.01 16.53
CA TYR A 255 -6.77 16.90 15.73
C TYR A 255 -6.84 15.57 14.97
N LEU A 256 -5.73 15.13 14.36
CA LEU A 256 -5.65 13.84 13.68
C LEU A 256 -5.98 12.68 14.64
N PHE A 257 -5.41 12.68 15.85
CA PHE A 257 -5.74 11.67 16.86
C PHE A 257 -7.19 11.79 17.33
N PHE A 258 -7.65 13.00 17.65
CA PHE A 258 -9.03 13.25 18.08
C PHE A 258 -10.06 12.71 17.08
N HIS A 259 -9.95 13.12 15.82
CA HIS A 259 -10.86 12.66 14.78
C HIS A 259 -10.72 11.16 14.52
N SER A 260 -9.50 10.63 14.47
CA SER A 260 -9.28 9.21 14.16
C SER A 260 -9.79 8.25 15.22
N PHE A 261 -9.62 8.57 16.51
CA PHE A 261 -10.15 7.75 17.61
C PHE A 261 -11.68 7.78 17.68
N LEU A 262 -12.32 8.90 17.34
CA LEU A 262 -13.77 9.06 17.46
C LEU A 262 -14.54 8.62 16.21
N ILE A 263 -13.93 8.71 15.03
CA ILE A 263 -14.55 8.34 13.75
C ILE A 263 -14.19 6.90 13.36
N GLY A 264 -12.99 6.43 13.68
CA GLY A 264 -12.59 5.05 13.36
C GLY A 264 -12.46 4.75 11.87
N TRP A 265 -12.20 5.76 11.04
CA TRP A 265 -11.87 5.56 9.63
C TRP A 265 -10.58 4.73 9.47
N ARG A 266 -10.38 4.19 8.27
CA ARG A 266 -9.24 3.34 7.94
C ARG A 266 -7.98 4.18 7.81
N VAL A 267 -7.08 3.99 8.75
CA VAL A 267 -5.82 4.73 8.81
C VAL A 267 -4.75 4.05 7.93
N PRO A 268 -3.96 4.81 7.15
CA PRO A 268 -4.04 6.25 6.91
C PRO A 268 -4.87 6.61 5.66
N SER A 269 -5.30 5.62 4.87
CA SER A 269 -5.75 5.86 3.49
C SER A 269 -7.06 6.64 3.38
N GLU A 270 -8.03 6.40 4.28
CA GLU A 270 -9.27 7.17 4.30
C GLU A 270 -9.03 8.61 4.77
N ILE A 271 -8.05 8.86 5.66
CA ILE A 271 -7.70 10.21 6.12
C ILE A 271 -7.12 11.05 4.99
N VAL A 272 -6.15 10.50 4.27
CA VAL A 272 -5.45 11.19 3.19
C VAL A 272 -6.39 11.50 2.02
N SER A 273 -7.45 10.71 1.83
CA SER A 273 -8.44 10.95 0.78
C SER A 273 -9.54 11.94 1.16
N MET A 274 -9.59 12.42 2.41
CA MET A 274 -10.60 13.41 2.81
C MET A 274 -10.29 14.78 2.22
N THR A 275 -11.33 15.43 1.73
CA THR A 275 -11.32 16.83 1.30
C THR A 275 -12.07 17.72 2.31
N VAL A 276 -11.97 19.02 2.15
CA VAL A 276 -12.78 19.98 2.93
C VAL A 276 -14.27 19.82 2.60
N ASP A 277 -14.61 19.58 1.34
CA ASP A 277 -15.99 19.44 0.86
C ASP A 277 -16.68 18.16 1.36
N ASP A 278 -15.89 17.14 1.75
CA ASP A 278 -16.39 15.94 2.40
C ASP A 278 -16.94 16.18 3.82
N VAL A 279 -16.76 17.38 4.38
CA VAL A 279 -17.23 17.76 5.72
C VAL A 279 -18.33 18.82 5.62
N ILE A 280 -19.58 18.39 5.76
CA ILE A 280 -20.75 19.26 5.63
C ILE A 280 -21.18 19.71 7.04
N ILE A 281 -21.17 21.01 7.27
CA ILE A 281 -21.45 21.63 8.58
C ILE A 281 -22.66 22.57 8.47
N GLU A 282 -23.71 22.24 9.22
CA GLU A 282 -24.95 23.01 9.31
C GLU A 282 -25.19 23.42 10.78
N GLY A 283 -24.60 24.55 11.17
CA GLY A 283 -24.68 25.06 12.53
C GLY A 283 -24.02 24.12 13.56
N ARG A 284 -24.84 23.43 14.36
CA ARG A 284 -24.38 22.42 15.34
C ARG A 284 -24.45 20.98 14.83
N ARG A 285 -25.00 20.79 13.63
CA ARG A 285 -25.18 19.49 12.98
C ARG A 285 -24.27 19.42 11.76
N GLY A 286 -24.13 18.23 11.23
CA GLY A 286 -23.33 17.99 10.05
C GLY A 286 -23.14 16.51 9.83
N TYR A 287 -22.57 16.19 8.68
CA TYR A 287 -22.18 14.84 8.32
C TYR A 287 -20.86 14.88 7.59
N ILE A 288 -20.20 13.72 7.56
CA ILE A 288 -18.96 13.53 6.81
C ILE A 288 -19.16 12.42 5.78
N VAL A 289 -18.60 12.61 4.60
CA VAL A 289 -18.58 11.63 3.53
C VAL A 289 -17.18 11.04 3.45
N ILE A 290 -17.04 9.74 3.71
CA ILE A 290 -15.75 9.06 3.70
C ILE A 290 -15.63 8.21 2.45
N THR A 291 -14.60 8.46 1.65
CA THR A 291 -14.23 7.62 0.51
C THR A 291 -13.49 6.36 0.96
N GLU A 292 -14.13 5.20 0.84
CA GLU A 292 -13.60 3.90 1.20
C GLU A 292 -12.63 3.36 0.13
N THR A 293 -11.38 3.85 0.20
CA THR A 293 -10.29 3.52 -0.75
C THR A 293 -10.09 2.02 -1.07
N LYS A 294 -10.47 1.11 -0.17
CA LYS A 294 -10.36 -0.35 -0.38
C LYS A 294 -11.58 -1.02 -0.99
N LYS A 295 -12.68 -0.30 -1.16
CA LYS A 295 -13.95 -0.80 -1.71
C LYS A 295 -14.30 -0.12 -3.01
N ARG A 296 -13.31 -0.05 -3.90
CA ARG A 296 -13.44 0.61 -5.21
C ARG A 296 -13.89 2.08 -5.06
N SER A 297 -13.43 2.74 -4.01
CA SER A 297 -13.76 4.13 -3.69
C SER A 297 -15.26 4.39 -3.50
N SER A 298 -16.00 3.42 -2.94
CA SER A 298 -17.36 3.66 -2.46
C SER A 298 -17.36 4.76 -1.39
N GLN A 299 -18.48 5.46 -1.24
CA GLN A 299 -18.65 6.48 -0.22
C GLN A 299 -19.55 5.99 0.90
N ARG A 300 -19.22 6.37 2.14
CA ARG A 300 -20.12 6.19 3.30
C ARG A 300 -20.33 7.50 4.02
N THR A 301 -21.57 7.78 4.41
CA THR A 301 -21.93 8.97 5.17
C THR A 301 -22.02 8.64 6.65
N LEU A 302 -21.36 9.44 7.49
CA LEU A 302 -21.48 9.37 8.94
C LEU A 302 -22.08 10.66 9.48
N ILE A 303 -22.88 10.55 10.53
CA ILE A 303 -23.45 11.67 11.27
C ILE A 303 -22.81 11.66 12.67
N PRO A 304 -21.69 12.39 12.88
CA PRO A 304 -20.97 12.37 14.14
C PRO A 304 -21.58 13.27 15.21
N GLU A 305 -21.16 13.03 16.45
CA GLU A 305 -21.55 13.85 17.59
C GLU A 305 -21.07 15.31 17.42
N PRO A 306 -21.78 16.32 17.99
CA PRO A 306 -21.39 17.73 17.88
C PRO A 306 -19.98 18.04 18.37
N ALA A 307 -19.44 17.21 19.28
CA ALA A 307 -18.05 17.28 19.73
C ALA A 307 -17.03 17.20 18.57
N ILE A 308 -17.37 16.44 17.53
CA ILE A 308 -16.53 16.21 16.35
C ILE A 308 -16.83 17.24 15.27
N ILE A 309 -18.09 17.63 15.08
CA ILE A 309 -18.49 18.53 13.98
C ILE A 309 -18.21 20.00 14.29
N SER A 310 -18.78 20.54 15.38
CA SER A 310 -18.89 22.00 15.56
C SER A 310 -18.54 22.52 16.95
N SER A 311 -18.05 21.67 17.85
CA SER A 311 -17.74 22.09 19.22
C SER A 311 -16.69 23.20 19.27
N LYS A 312 -16.94 24.21 20.10
CA LYS A 312 -16.01 25.31 20.38
C LYS A 312 -14.88 24.94 21.34
N VAL A 313 -15.09 23.88 22.14
CA VAL A 313 -14.16 23.48 23.21
C VAL A 313 -13.32 22.28 22.79
N HIS A 314 -13.88 21.42 21.93
CA HIS A 314 -13.18 20.26 21.41
C HIS A 314 -12.55 20.54 20.05
N LYS A 315 -11.73 19.59 19.61
CA LYS A 315 -10.98 19.65 18.36
C LYS A 315 -11.87 19.31 17.17
N SER A 316 -12.92 20.11 16.98
CA SER A 316 -13.95 19.87 15.97
C SER A 316 -13.47 20.19 14.55
N PHE A 317 -14.09 19.58 13.55
CA PHE A 317 -13.81 19.90 12.15
C PHE A 317 -14.04 21.37 11.83
N LYS A 318 -15.11 21.97 12.34
CA LYS A 318 -15.36 23.41 12.15
C LYS A 318 -14.16 24.24 12.60
N ASN A 319 -13.64 23.98 13.79
CA ASN A 319 -12.47 24.70 14.28
C ASN A 319 -11.19 24.37 13.47
N TRP A 320 -11.05 23.14 12.98
CA TRP A 320 -9.92 22.77 12.14
C TRP A 320 -9.93 23.54 10.82
N ILE A 321 -11.06 23.50 10.11
CA ILE A 321 -11.27 24.09 8.79
C ILE A 321 -11.21 25.62 8.87
N ASP A 322 -11.83 26.23 9.87
CA ASP A 322 -11.93 27.70 9.94
C ASP A 322 -10.65 28.37 10.47
N HIS A 323 -9.86 27.69 11.30
CA HIS A 323 -8.80 28.36 12.08
C HIS A 323 -7.41 27.74 11.96
N TRP A 324 -7.30 26.43 11.74
CA TRP A 324 -5.99 25.76 11.71
C TRP A 324 -5.54 25.53 10.27
N ARG A 325 -6.34 24.83 9.46
CA ARG A 325 -6.01 24.52 8.07
C ARG A 325 -5.56 25.76 7.26
N PRO A 326 -6.23 26.93 7.36
CA PRO A 326 -5.85 28.11 6.56
C PRO A 326 -4.47 28.68 6.90
N LYS A 327 -3.90 28.38 8.07
CA LYS A 327 -2.59 28.93 8.50
C LYS A 327 -1.42 28.49 7.62
N VAL A 328 -1.54 27.34 6.97
CA VAL A 328 -0.49 26.78 6.10
C VAL A 328 -0.96 26.56 4.68
N GLU A 329 -2.22 26.90 4.38
CA GLU A 329 -2.80 26.72 3.06
C GLU A 329 -2.06 27.57 2.03
N ASN A 330 -1.73 26.96 0.89
CA ASN A 330 -1.03 27.59 -0.21
C ASN A 330 -1.40 26.93 -1.54
N GLN A 331 -0.77 27.37 -2.62
CA GLN A 331 -1.03 26.88 -3.99
C GLN A 331 -0.85 25.37 -4.19
N TYR A 332 -0.18 24.67 -3.28
CA TYR A 332 0.03 23.21 -3.34
C TYR A 332 -0.94 22.42 -2.47
N SER A 333 -1.80 23.08 -1.70
CA SER A 333 -2.70 22.44 -0.74
C SER A 333 -3.86 21.69 -1.39
N GLY A 334 -4.40 22.23 -2.48
CA GLY A 334 -5.66 21.75 -3.06
C GLY A 334 -6.80 21.76 -2.03
N ASP A 335 -7.71 20.82 -2.16
CA ASP A 335 -8.89 20.63 -1.32
C ASP A 335 -8.66 19.66 -0.14
N ALA A 336 -7.44 19.16 0.06
CA ALA A 336 -7.14 18.17 1.09
C ALA A 336 -7.50 18.67 2.49
N LEU A 337 -8.16 17.82 3.29
CA LEU A 337 -8.63 18.20 4.63
C LEU A 337 -7.49 18.47 5.62
N TYR A 338 -6.42 17.67 5.55
CA TYR A 338 -5.24 17.82 6.41
C TYR A 338 -4.00 18.13 5.59
N LEU A 339 -3.28 19.15 6.02
CA LEU A 339 -2.06 19.63 5.38
C LEU A 339 -0.85 19.40 6.31
N GLN A 340 0.30 19.16 5.71
CA GLN A 340 1.58 19.21 6.40
C GLN A 340 1.91 20.68 6.77
N PRO A 341 2.86 20.94 7.70
CA PRO A 341 3.30 22.30 7.98
C PRO A 341 3.78 23.08 6.74
N SER A 342 4.23 22.38 5.69
CA SER A 342 4.59 22.99 4.40
C SER A 342 3.39 23.36 3.52
N GLY A 343 2.16 23.14 3.98
CA GLY A 343 0.90 23.29 3.23
C GLY A 343 0.63 22.20 2.18
N LYS A 344 1.49 21.18 2.06
CA LYS A 344 1.28 20.07 1.11
C LYS A 344 0.40 18.99 1.73
N PRO A 345 -0.45 18.30 0.94
CA PRO A 345 -1.19 17.13 1.41
C PRO A 345 -0.26 16.02 1.92
N PHE A 346 -0.77 15.17 2.80
CA PHE A 346 -0.06 13.98 3.25
C PHE A 346 -0.01 12.91 2.16
N THR A 347 1.08 12.13 2.11
CA THR A 347 1.06 10.81 1.46
C THR A 347 0.68 9.73 2.49
N VAL A 348 0.12 8.61 2.02
CA VAL A 348 -0.26 7.46 2.85
C VAL A 348 0.91 6.99 3.73
N ASN A 349 2.10 6.84 3.15
CA ASN A 349 3.26 6.35 3.89
C ASN A 349 3.79 7.38 4.89
N HIS A 350 3.81 8.66 4.50
CA HIS A 350 4.25 9.73 5.38
C HIS A 350 3.35 9.83 6.61
N LEU A 351 2.03 9.89 6.42
CA LEU A 351 1.07 9.98 7.52
C LEU A 351 1.14 8.74 8.43
N ARG A 352 1.24 7.53 7.87
CA ARG A 352 1.39 6.29 8.67
C ARG A 352 2.57 6.38 9.61
N ARG A 353 3.74 6.76 9.08
CA ARG A 353 4.98 6.86 9.85
C ARG A 353 4.83 7.90 10.95
N LYS A 354 4.36 9.10 10.61
CA LYS A 354 4.15 10.19 11.57
C LYS A 354 3.16 9.85 12.67
N LEU A 355 2.01 9.28 12.34
CA LEU A 355 1.05 8.83 13.37
C LEU A 355 1.67 7.79 14.31
N SER A 356 2.48 6.86 13.80
CA SER A 356 3.16 5.89 14.67
C SER A 356 4.21 6.55 15.56
N GLU A 357 5.06 7.43 15.01
CA GLU A 357 6.07 8.18 15.75
C GLU A 357 5.44 9.01 16.88
N HIS A 358 4.43 9.81 16.56
CA HIS A 358 3.77 10.68 17.52
C HIS A 358 2.93 9.90 18.53
N GLY A 359 2.20 8.86 18.10
CA GLY A 359 1.34 8.11 19.00
C GLY A 359 2.11 7.30 20.04
N LYS A 360 3.30 6.80 19.68
CA LYS A 360 4.21 6.11 20.62
C LYS A 360 4.73 7.01 21.74
N LYS A 361 4.71 8.34 21.57
CA LYS A 361 5.04 9.30 22.65
C LYS A 361 4.01 9.28 23.78
N VAL A 362 2.76 8.92 23.48
CA VAL A 362 1.67 8.86 24.48
C VAL A 362 1.48 7.45 24.99
N TRP A 363 1.61 6.45 24.12
CA TRP A 363 1.44 5.05 24.48
C TRP A 363 2.39 4.16 23.68
N LYS A 364 3.35 3.52 24.35
CA LYS A 364 4.47 2.77 23.74
C LYS A 364 4.03 1.71 22.72
N HIS A 365 2.89 1.06 22.96
CA HIS A 365 2.37 -0.01 22.10
C HIS A 365 1.53 0.48 20.94
N PHE A 366 1.36 1.81 20.79
CA PHE A 366 0.48 2.38 19.79
C PHE A 366 0.87 1.99 18.35
N GLN A 367 -0.15 1.53 17.63
CA GLN A 367 -0.15 1.39 16.19
C GLN A 367 -1.28 2.25 15.60
N PRO A 368 -1.09 2.88 14.42
CA PRO A 368 -2.11 3.76 13.84
C PRO A 368 -3.50 3.11 13.67
N TYR A 369 -3.57 1.79 13.46
CA TYR A 369 -4.84 1.09 13.29
C TYR A 369 -5.58 0.85 14.62
N ASP A 370 -4.92 1.03 15.76
CA ASP A 370 -5.53 0.94 17.08
C ASP A 370 -6.62 1.98 17.27
N MET A 371 -6.52 3.15 16.63
CA MET A 371 -7.56 4.17 16.67
C MET A 371 -8.91 3.66 16.14
N ARG A 372 -8.88 2.88 15.05
CA ARG A 372 -10.09 2.25 14.48
C ARG A 372 -10.62 1.14 15.38
N HIS A 373 -9.73 0.31 15.93
CA HIS A 373 -10.11 -0.75 16.87
C HIS A 373 -10.71 -0.18 18.15
N TRP A 374 -10.12 0.89 18.68
CA TRP A 374 -10.61 1.61 19.86
C TRP A 374 -11.98 2.23 19.58
N CYS A 375 -12.16 2.90 18.43
CA CYS A 375 -13.46 3.44 18.04
C CYS A 375 -14.54 2.36 18.00
N ALA A 376 -14.24 1.18 17.42
CA ALA A 376 -15.18 0.07 17.32
C ALA A 376 -15.64 -0.38 18.72
N ILE A 377 -14.69 -0.60 19.63
CA ILE A 377 -14.95 -1.06 20.99
C ILE A 377 -15.65 0.01 21.82
N ALA A 378 -15.20 1.27 21.75
CA ALA A 378 -15.80 2.37 22.47
C ALA A 378 -17.27 2.60 22.05
N ARG A 379 -17.59 2.44 20.76
CA ARG A 379 -18.98 2.52 20.27
C ARG A 379 -19.82 1.32 20.69
N LEU A 380 -19.27 0.10 20.69
CA LEU A 380 -19.96 -1.07 21.26
C LEU A 380 -20.28 -0.83 22.75
N ILE A 381 -19.30 -0.39 23.54
CA ILE A 381 -19.47 -0.05 24.95
C ILE A 381 -20.52 1.04 25.14
N LYS A 382 -20.49 2.11 24.33
CA LYS A 382 -21.49 3.17 24.36
C LYS A 382 -22.91 2.61 24.14
N THR A 383 -23.11 1.77 23.11
CA THR A 383 -24.43 1.16 22.87
C THR A 383 -24.88 0.28 24.03
N LYS A 384 -23.94 -0.42 24.70
CA LYS A 384 -24.22 -1.23 25.90
C LYS A 384 -24.64 -0.37 27.08
N VAL A 385 -24.00 0.78 27.29
CA VAL A 385 -24.35 1.74 28.35
C VAL A 385 -25.70 2.39 28.08
N GLU A 386 -25.97 2.80 26.84
CA GLU A 386 -27.20 3.53 26.48
C GLU A 386 -28.44 2.64 26.38
N SER A 387 -28.29 1.42 25.86
CA SER A 387 -29.42 0.54 25.50
C SER A 387 -29.42 -0.81 26.22
N GLY A 388 -28.42 -1.09 27.06
CA GLY A 388 -28.28 -2.37 27.75
C GLY A 388 -27.74 -3.52 26.88
N ARG A 389 -27.44 -3.29 25.59
CA ARG A 389 -26.93 -4.31 24.65
C ARG A 389 -25.79 -3.79 23.75
N PHE A 390 -24.89 -4.69 23.33
CA PHE A 390 -23.87 -4.37 22.33
C PHE A 390 -24.50 -4.37 20.93
N ASP A 391 -24.73 -3.19 20.35
CA ASP A 391 -25.33 -3.07 19.01
C ASP A 391 -24.25 -3.15 17.92
N ILE A 392 -24.04 -4.37 17.43
CA ILE A 392 -23.04 -4.68 16.40
C ILE A 392 -23.42 -4.04 15.05
N PHE A 393 -24.71 -3.93 14.72
CA PHE A 393 -25.17 -3.36 13.46
C PHE A 393 -24.96 -1.85 13.39
N HIS A 394 -25.09 -1.15 14.52
CA HIS A 394 -24.70 0.25 14.64
C HIS A 394 -23.22 0.43 14.29
N VAL A 395 -22.34 -0.35 14.92
CA VAL A 395 -20.89 -0.25 14.71
C VAL A 395 -20.45 -0.72 13.31
N GLN A 396 -21.11 -1.75 12.76
CA GLN A 396 -20.88 -2.23 11.41
C GLN A 396 -21.13 -1.12 10.38
N ARG A 397 -22.28 -0.44 10.48
CA ARG A 397 -22.64 0.67 9.58
C ARG A 397 -21.69 1.85 9.76
N TRP A 398 -21.36 2.18 11.01
CA TRP A 398 -20.42 3.26 11.33
C TRP A 398 -19.03 3.06 10.71
N LEU A 399 -18.49 1.85 10.79
CA LEU A 399 -17.16 1.54 10.26
C LEU A 399 -17.16 1.15 8.78
N GLY A 400 -18.34 0.98 8.19
CA GLY A 400 -18.50 0.45 6.83
C GLY A 400 -17.94 -0.97 6.71
N HIS A 401 -18.34 -1.92 7.56
CA HIS A 401 -17.99 -3.33 7.35
C HIS A 401 -19.06 -4.03 6.49
N GLU A 402 -18.65 -4.66 5.40
CA GLU A 402 -19.57 -5.46 4.55
C GLU A 402 -19.97 -6.76 5.23
N ASP A 403 -19.03 -7.40 5.93
CA ASP A 403 -19.26 -8.65 6.67
C ASP A 403 -19.37 -8.38 8.17
N ILE A 404 -20.48 -8.82 8.77
CA ILE A 404 -20.74 -8.72 10.21
C ILE A 404 -19.66 -9.40 11.05
N LYS A 405 -19.06 -10.50 10.56
CA LYS A 405 -17.98 -11.24 11.25
C LYS A 405 -16.78 -10.37 11.53
N THR A 406 -16.53 -9.37 10.67
CA THR A 406 -15.46 -8.39 10.88
C THR A 406 -15.72 -7.56 12.14
N THR A 407 -16.98 -7.17 12.37
CA THR A 407 -17.38 -6.40 13.55
C THR A 407 -17.50 -7.29 14.80
N GLU A 408 -17.99 -8.53 14.66
CA GLU A 408 -18.06 -9.51 15.76
C GLU A 408 -16.70 -9.74 16.42
N SER A 409 -15.60 -9.63 15.66
CA SER A 409 -14.24 -9.73 16.20
C SER A 409 -13.89 -8.72 17.31
N TYR A 410 -14.70 -7.64 17.45
CA TYR A 410 -14.56 -6.67 18.54
C TYR A 410 -15.34 -7.03 19.80
N LEU A 411 -16.38 -7.86 19.69
CA LEU A 411 -17.34 -8.10 20.77
C LEU A 411 -16.67 -8.65 22.03
N ARG A 412 -15.84 -9.69 21.87
CA ARG A 412 -15.09 -10.30 22.98
C ARG A 412 -14.25 -9.28 23.74
N TYR A 413 -13.59 -8.37 23.01
CA TYR A 413 -12.78 -7.32 23.65
C TYR A 413 -13.65 -6.26 24.31
N ALA A 414 -14.75 -5.86 23.68
CA ALA A 414 -15.69 -4.90 24.26
C ALA A 414 -16.30 -5.42 25.57
N GLU A 415 -16.65 -6.70 25.65
CA GLU A 415 -17.11 -7.34 26.89
C GLU A 415 -16.05 -7.29 27.99
N GLN A 416 -14.82 -7.71 27.69
CA GLN A 416 -13.71 -7.70 28.66
C GLN A 416 -13.38 -6.29 29.16
N TYR A 417 -13.39 -5.30 28.26
CA TYR A 417 -13.14 -3.91 28.61
C TYR A 417 -14.30 -3.28 29.39
N TYR A 418 -15.54 -3.61 29.03
CA TYR A 418 -16.73 -3.15 29.74
C TYR A 418 -16.77 -3.68 31.18
N GLN A 419 -16.40 -4.94 31.41
CA GLN A 419 -16.32 -5.52 32.76
C GLN A 419 -15.35 -4.76 33.67
N GLN A 420 -14.28 -4.22 33.11
CA GLN A 420 -13.27 -3.46 33.88
C GLN A 420 -13.66 -1.99 34.07
N LEU A 421 -14.29 -1.37 33.06
CA LEU A 421 -14.66 0.04 33.08
C LEU A 421 -16.02 0.26 32.40
N PRO A 422 -17.14 0.03 33.12
CA PRO A 422 -18.51 0.01 32.57
C PRO A 422 -19.12 1.42 32.43
N ILE A 423 -18.42 2.32 31.73
CA ILE A 423 -18.87 3.69 31.46
C ILE A 423 -18.82 3.96 29.95
N ASP A 424 -19.44 5.04 29.49
CA ASP A 424 -19.28 5.49 28.09
C ASP A 424 -17.83 5.96 27.86
N TRP A 425 -17.08 5.15 27.11
CA TRP A 425 -15.67 5.41 26.77
C TRP A 425 -15.48 6.65 25.91
N ILE A 426 -16.43 6.97 25.02
CA ILE A 426 -16.37 8.18 24.19
C ILE A 426 -16.54 9.40 25.08
N ALA A 427 -17.57 9.41 25.93
CA ALA A 427 -17.78 10.49 26.88
C ALA A 427 -16.60 10.65 27.85
N ALA A 428 -16.03 9.55 28.34
CA ALA A 428 -14.88 9.56 29.23
C ALA A 428 -13.62 10.15 28.55
N ALA A 429 -13.34 9.77 27.30
CA ALA A 429 -12.20 10.29 26.54
C ALA A 429 -12.34 11.78 26.20
N LEU A 430 -13.57 12.30 26.11
CA LEU A 430 -13.85 13.71 25.87
C LEU A 430 -13.73 14.60 27.12
N ARG A 431 -13.79 14.02 28.32
CA ARG A 431 -13.66 14.77 29.58
C ARG A 431 -12.18 15.06 29.86
N PRO A 432 -11.80 16.30 30.18
CA PRO A 432 -10.51 16.58 30.82
C PRO A 432 -10.41 15.69 32.05
N SER A 433 -9.27 15.01 32.26
CA SER A 433 -9.10 14.00 33.30
C SER A 433 -9.56 14.50 34.68
N LEU A 434 -10.79 14.13 35.06
CA LEU A 434 -11.31 14.35 36.42
C LEU A 434 -10.52 13.59 37.49
N MET A 435 -9.68 12.62 37.08
CA MET A 435 -8.80 11.88 38.01
C MET A 435 -7.63 12.72 38.58
N MET A 436 -7.38 13.92 38.06
CA MET A 436 -6.35 14.84 38.61
C MET A 436 -6.94 16.00 39.44
N ALA A 437 -8.24 16.27 39.32
CA ALA A 437 -8.91 17.33 40.06
C ALA A 437 -9.67 16.72 41.24
N GLY A 438 -8.95 16.43 42.32
CA GLY A 438 -9.57 16.10 43.59
C GLY A 438 -10.50 17.23 44.03
N LYS A 439 -11.80 16.96 44.04
CA LYS A 439 -12.75 17.56 44.97
C LYS A 439 -13.95 16.64 45.15
N SER A 440 -14.12 16.25 46.41
CA SER A 440 -15.27 15.62 47.09
C SER A 440 -15.69 14.20 46.70
N GLY A 441 -15.46 13.26 47.64
CA GLY A 441 -16.43 12.20 47.93
C GLY A 441 -15.91 10.76 47.83
N GLY A 442 -15.29 10.26 48.91
CA GLY A 442 -15.11 8.82 49.14
C GLY A 442 -13.65 8.34 49.13
N LYS A 443 -13.07 8.20 50.32
CA LYS A 443 -11.88 7.38 50.56
C LYS A 443 -12.24 5.91 50.24
N ARG A 444 -11.96 5.44 49.03
CA ARG A 444 -11.67 4.02 48.78
C ARG A 444 -10.49 3.91 47.81
N ASN A 445 -9.40 3.36 48.36
CA ASN A 445 -8.21 2.75 47.76
C ASN A 445 -7.63 3.40 46.50
N ARG A 446 -6.71 4.33 46.74
CA ARG A 446 -5.81 4.92 45.73
C ARG A 446 -4.54 4.08 45.50
N GLU A 447 -4.28 3.10 46.36
CA GLU A 447 -3.05 2.28 46.37
C GLU A 447 -3.15 1.03 45.46
N GLU A 448 -4.36 0.54 45.20
CA GLU A 448 -4.58 -0.75 44.51
C GLU A 448 -4.30 -0.70 42.98
N TYR A 449 -4.31 0.48 42.37
CA TYR A 449 -4.11 0.63 40.91
C TYR A 449 -2.65 0.89 40.49
N ILE A 450 -1.78 1.29 41.43
CA ILE A 450 -0.38 1.62 41.10
C ILE A 450 0.52 0.38 41.19
N GLU A 451 0.23 -0.57 42.09
CA GLU A 451 1.04 -1.79 42.23
C GLU A 451 0.90 -2.78 41.06
N ILE A 452 -0.24 -2.78 40.36
CA ILE A 452 -0.48 -3.68 39.22
C ILE A 452 0.32 -3.27 37.96
N GLN A 453 0.77 -2.01 37.85
CA GLN A 453 1.53 -1.55 36.68
C GLN A 453 3.06 -1.56 36.85
N ILE A 454 3.56 -1.86 38.06
CA ILE A 454 5.01 -1.86 38.35
C ILE A 454 5.55 -3.30 38.53
N SER A 455 4.68 -4.32 38.52
CA SER A 455 5.04 -5.72 38.73
C SER A 455 4.79 -6.63 37.51
N GLU A 456 5.23 -6.23 36.32
CA GLU A 456 5.51 -7.15 35.18
C GLU A 456 6.70 -6.69 34.32
#